data_AF-A0A098ED82-F1
#
_entry.id   AF-A0A098ED82-F1
#
_cell.length_a   1.000
_cell.length_b   1.000
_cell.length_c   1.000
_cell.angle_alpha   90.00
_cell.angle_beta   90.00
_cell.angle_gamma   90.00
#
_symmetry.space_group_name_H-M   'P 1'
#
loop_
_entity.id
_entity.type
_entity.pdbx_description
1 polymer ?
#
loop_
_entity_poly.entity_id
_entity_poly.type
_entity_poly.pdbx_seq_one_letter_code
_entity_poly.pdbx_strand_id
1 'polypeptide(L)'
;MVAKNLKKGKEYFGNLKNIGVLSLVVVGIVLMLIGSVNAYSGGGGTCYCGNANTILGGSATDACVDCSAALNDNTRCANRVNYIGTVPINNRTETCIDNPPNFNNKIFDCQGNTIDGNGAGDGIYLNGKSNNTIRNCIITDFYHGIEFQSVNSSLIENNTISKITAYGVVLHLYSKSVVVRNNHIFQSSVWNIPIRRQWK
;
A
#
# COMPACT_ATOMS: atom_id res chain seq x y z
N MET A 1 -9.59 72.01 8.51
CA MET A 1 -9.04 70.85 9.27
C MET A 1 -9.61 69.50 8.80
N VAL A 2 -10.89 69.41 8.41
CA VAL A 2 -11.58 68.17 7.98
C VAL A 2 -10.98 67.49 6.72
N ALA A 3 -10.60 68.24 5.69
CA ALA A 3 -10.10 67.67 4.42
C ALA A 3 -8.74 66.95 4.52
N LYS A 4 -7.85 67.39 5.44
CA LYS A 4 -6.56 66.71 5.68
C LYS A 4 -6.75 65.35 6.36
N ASN A 5 -7.73 65.23 7.26
CA ASN A 5 -8.05 63.98 7.96
C ASN A 5 -8.68 62.94 7.02
N LEU A 6 -9.49 63.37 6.03
CA LEU A 6 -10.05 62.49 4.99
C LEU A 6 -8.98 61.93 4.03
N LYS A 7 -7.97 62.73 3.65
CA LYS A 7 -6.84 62.25 2.83
C LYS A 7 -6.02 61.20 3.58
N LYS A 8 -5.67 61.46 4.84
CA LYS A 8 -4.99 60.47 5.70
C LYS A 8 -5.81 59.18 5.82
N GLY A 9 -7.11 59.29 6.11
CA GLY A 9 -8.00 58.13 6.18
C GLY A 9 -7.98 57.28 4.92
N LYS A 10 -8.08 57.87 3.72
CA LYS A 10 -8.01 57.13 2.44
C LYS A 10 -6.67 56.41 2.23
N GLU A 11 -5.54 57.01 2.60
CA GLU A 11 -4.22 56.34 2.56
C GLU A 11 -4.14 55.18 3.55
N TYR A 12 -4.62 55.37 4.78
CA TYR A 12 -4.67 54.28 5.78
C TYR A 12 -5.58 53.13 5.34
N PHE A 13 -6.76 53.42 4.79
CA PHE A 13 -7.68 52.39 4.26
C PHE A 13 -7.14 51.70 3.01
N GLY A 14 -6.42 52.42 2.13
CA GLY A 14 -5.73 51.85 0.97
C GLY A 14 -4.62 50.88 1.40
N ASN A 15 -3.81 51.27 2.38
CA ASN A 15 -2.79 50.40 2.96
C ASN A 15 -3.39 49.22 3.74
N LEU A 16 -4.52 49.40 4.43
CA LEU A 16 -5.23 48.30 5.11
C LEU A 16 -5.76 47.25 4.13
N LYS A 17 -6.27 47.67 2.95
CA LYS A 17 -6.69 46.74 1.89
C LYS A 17 -5.49 45.94 1.38
N ASN A 18 -4.36 46.59 1.13
CA ASN A 18 -3.14 45.88 0.70
C ASN A 18 -2.60 44.94 1.78
N ILE A 19 -2.62 45.34 3.06
CA ILE A 19 -2.19 44.48 4.19
C ILE A 19 -3.17 43.31 4.39
N GLY A 20 -4.48 43.53 4.25
CA GLY A 20 -5.48 42.47 4.32
C GLY A 20 -5.34 41.45 3.18
N VAL A 21 -5.04 41.92 1.97
CA VAL A 21 -4.73 41.05 0.82
C VAL A 21 -3.41 40.32 1.03
N LEU A 22 -2.36 40.99 1.50
CA LEU A 22 -1.07 40.35 1.82
C LEU A 22 -1.22 39.30 2.93
N SER A 23 -2.01 39.60 3.97
CA SER A 23 -2.35 38.68 5.05
C SER A 23 -3.09 37.45 4.54
N LEU A 24 -4.07 37.61 3.65
CA LEU A 24 -4.79 36.48 3.06
C LEU A 24 -3.90 35.62 2.16
N VAL A 25 -3.00 36.25 1.38
CA VAL A 25 -2.01 35.55 0.56
C VAL A 25 -1.00 34.82 1.42
N VAL A 26 -0.49 35.43 2.50
CA VAL A 26 0.43 34.79 3.45
C VAL A 26 -0.25 33.65 4.19
N VAL A 27 -1.50 33.81 4.66
CA VAL A 27 -2.27 32.71 5.28
C VAL A 27 -2.52 31.59 4.27
N GLY A 28 -2.84 31.90 3.01
CA GLY A 28 -2.98 30.91 1.94
C GLY A 28 -1.69 30.16 1.62
N ILE A 29 -0.55 30.85 1.58
CA ILE A 29 0.78 30.25 1.38
C ILE A 29 1.19 29.42 2.60
N VAL A 30 0.91 29.90 3.82
CA VAL A 30 1.15 29.15 5.05
C VAL A 30 0.31 27.87 5.05
N LEU A 31 -0.99 27.92 4.73
CA LEU A 31 -1.83 26.72 4.57
C LEU A 31 -1.31 25.74 3.49
N MET A 32 -0.58 26.23 2.47
CA MET A 32 0.10 25.37 1.49
C MET A 32 1.43 24.78 2.00
N LEU A 33 2.11 25.43 2.95
CA LEU A 33 3.41 25.00 3.49
C LEU A 33 3.28 24.15 4.78
N ILE A 34 2.24 24.35 5.58
CA ILE A 34 1.87 23.46 6.69
C ILE A 34 0.81 22.47 6.18
N GLY A 35 1.27 21.46 5.44
CA GLY A 35 0.43 20.45 4.81
C GLY A 35 -0.61 19.87 5.77
N SER A 36 -1.85 20.35 5.64
CA SER A 36 -3.08 19.78 6.21
C SER A 36 -4.28 20.46 5.53
N VAL A 37 -4.33 20.43 4.20
CA VAL A 37 -5.55 20.77 3.45
C VAL A 37 -6.39 19.48 3.33
N ASN A 38 -7.27 19.26 4.30
CA ASN A 38 -8.30 18.22 4.20
C ASN A 38 -9.37 18.67 3.21
N ALA A 39 -9.22 18.29 1.94
CA ALA A 39 -10.28 18.42 0.94
C ALA A 39 -10.13 17.40 -0.20
N TYR A 40 -10.57 16.15 0.03
CA TYR A 40 -11.29 15.34 -0.98
C TYR A 40 -12.20 14.34 -0.26
N SER A 41 -13.48 14.66 -0.15
CA SER A 41 -14.51 13.63 0.00
C SER A 41 -14.70 12.95 -1.36
N GLY A 42 -14.08 11.79 -1.54
CA GLY A 42 -14.23 10.90 -2.70
C GLY A 42 -13.01 10.86 -3.64
N GLY A 43 -12.30 9.72 -3.66
CA GLY A 43 -11.20 9.42 -4.58
C GLY A 43 -9.85 9.33 -3.85
N GLY A 44 -9.20 8.18 -3.69
CA GLY A 44 -8.94 7.22 -4.75
C GLY A 44 -8.62 5.82 -4.25
N GLY A 45 -9.38 5.33 -3.25
CA GLY A 45 -9.35 3.92 -2.80
C GLY A 45 -7.95 3.42 -2.45
N THR A 46 -7.01 4.31 -2.16
CA THR A 46 -5.60 4.01 -1.94
C THR A 46 -5.30 4.20 -0.46
N CYS A 47 -4.78 3.16 0.16
CA CYS A 47 -4.38 3.17 1.56
C CYS A 47 -2.89 2.90 1.71
N TYR A 48 -2.37 3.28 2.86
CA TYR A 48 -1.00 3.01 3.28
C TYR A 48 -1.04 2.16 4.54
N CYS A 49 -0.25 1.10 4.58
CA CYS A 49 -0.11 0.23 5.73
C CYS A 49 1.36 0.10 6.15
N GLY A 50 1.60 -0.35 7.37
CA GLY A 50 2.93 -0.40 7.97
C GLY A 50 3.50 1.00 8.19
N ASN A 51 2.64 1.97 8.51
CA ASN A 51 2.96 3.39 8.71
C ASN A 51 2.95 3.84 10.18
N ALA A 52 2.88 2.88 11.11
CA ALA A 52 2.74 3.10 12.55
C ALA A 52 1.43 3.80 12.98
N ASN A 53 0.37 3.73 12.17
CA ASN A 53 -0.93 4.35 12.46
C ASN A 53 -2.10 3.44 12.05
N THR A 54 -3.10 3.25 12.92
CA THR A 54 -4.17 2.25 12.77
C THR A 54 -5.53 2.81 12.38
N ILE A 55 -5.56 3.80 11.48
CA ILE A 55 -6.84 4.37 11.00
C ILE A 55 -7.75 3.28 10.41
N LEU A 56 -7.19 2.16 9.92
CA LEU A 56 -7.89 1.09 9.20
C LEU A 56 -8.31 -0.12 10.05
N GLY A 57 -8.15 -0.07 11.38
CA GLY A 57 -8.45 -1.21 12.27
C GLY A 57 -7.37 -2.30 12.27
N GLY A 58 -6.17 -1.97 11.78
CA GLY A 58 -4.97 -2.80 11.80
C GLY A 58 -4.12 -2.63 13.06
N SER A 59 -2.80 -2.78 12.93
CA SER A 59 -1.84 -2.65 14.04
C SER A 59 -0.75 -1.60 13.75
N ALA A 60 -0.47 -0.72 14.72
CA ALA A 60 0.57 0.30 14.60
C ALA A 60 1.98 -0.30 14.75
N THR A 61 2.08 -1.56 15.17
CA THR A 61 3.34 -2.23 15.49
C THR A 61 3.52 -3.54 14.73
N ASP A 62 2.54 -3.95 13.93
CA ASP A 62 2.60 -5.14 13.08
C ASP A 62 2.07 -4.80 11.69
N ALA A 63 2.98 -4.63 10.74
CA ALA A 63 2.63 -4.27 9.37
C ALA A 63 1.90 -5.40 8.62
N CYS A 64 2.09 -6.68 8.98
CA CYS A 64 1.34 -7.77 8.36
C CYS A 64 -0.15 -7.67 8.72
N VAL A 65 -0.44 -7.41 10.00
CA VAL A 65 -1.81 -7.18 10.49
C VAL A 65 -2.40 -5.90 9.88
N ASP A 66 -1.62 -4.83 9.82
CA ASP A 66 -2.08 -3.55 9.27
C ASP A 66 -2.38 -3.62 7.77
N CYS A 67 -1.49 -4.23 6.99
CA CYS A 67 -1.69 -4.41 5.56
C CYS A 67 -2.86 -5.37 5.28
N SER A 68 -3.02 -6.43 6.07
CA SER A 68 -4.16 -7.34 5.95
C SER A 68 -5.48 -6.64 6.24
N ALA A 69 -5.53 -5.78 7.26
CA ALA A 69 -6.72 -4.96 7.55
C ALA A 69 -7.03 -3.98 6.41
N ALA A 70 -6.01 -3.28 5.89
CA ALA A 70 -6.16 -2.38 4.75
C ALA A 70 -6.66 -3.12 3.48
N LEU A 71 -6.11 -4.29 3.18
CA LEU A 71 -6.53 -5.12 2.05
C LEU A 71 -7.95 -5.66 2.21
N ASN A 72 -8.42 -5.81 3.45
CA ASN A 72 -9.78 -6.23 3.77
C ASN A 72 -10.80 -5.06 3.75
N ASP A 73 -10.36 -3.82 3.57
CA ASP A 73 -11.23 -2.64 3.60
C ASP A 73 -11.64 -2.18 2.19
N ASN A 74 -12.86 -2.54 1.77
CA ASN A 74 -13.43 -2.08 0.51
C ASN A 74 -14.01 -0.68 0.55
N THR A 75 -14.21 -0.10 1.74
CA THR A 75 -14.83 1.22 1.91
C THR A 75 -13.82 2.33 1.72
N ARG A 76 -12.62 2.17 2.29
CA ARG A 76 -11.54 3.17 2.27
C ARG A 76 -10.42 2.78 1.34
N CYS A 77 -10.09 1.48 1.26
CA CYS A 77 -8.95 0.95 0.51
C CYS A 77 -9.40 0.21 -0.75
N ALA A 78 -10.39 0.76 -1.46
CA ALA A 78 -11.09 0.09 -2.56
C ALA A 78 -10.19 -0.43 -3.69
N ASN A 79 -9.06 0.24 -3.99
CA ASN A 79 -8.27 0.02 -5.20
C ASN A 79 -6.85 -0.47 -4.93
N ARG A 80 -6.16 0.10 -3.94
CA ARG A 80 -4.72 -0.11 -3.75
C ARG A 80 -4.32 0.01 -2.28
N VAL A 81 -3.39 -0.83 -1.86
CA VAL A 81 -2.73 -0.75 -0.56
C VAL A 81 -1.23 -0.72 -0.80
N ASN A 82 -0.60 0.34 -0.33
CA ASN A 82 0.85 0.52 -0.39
C ASN A 82 1.45 0.18 0.98
N TYR A 83 2.32 -0.83 1.06
CA TYR A 83 3.11 -1.07 2.25
C TYR A 83 4.33 -0.15 2.25
N ILE A 84 4.44 0.71 3.25
CA ILE A 84 5.46 1.77 3.28
C ILE A 84 6.69 1.45 4.13
N GLY A 85 6.67 0.36 4.91
CA GLY A 85 7.85 -0.12 5.63
C GLY A 85 8.31 0.73 6.82
N THR A 86 7.53 1.70 7.31
CA THR A 86 7.86 2.42 8.56
C THR A 86 7.85 1.47 9.75
N VAL A 87 6.87 0.57 9.79
CA VAL A 87 6.87 -0.60 10.67
C VAL A 87 7.44 -1.76 9.86
N PRO A 88 8.65 -2.25 10.20
CA PRO A 88 9.28 -3.31 9.43
C PRO A 88 8.63 -4.67 9.73
N ILE A 89 8.65 -5.55 8.72
CA ILE A 89 8.29 -6.97 8.86
C ILE A 89 9.62 -7.74 8.88
N ASN A 90 10.00 -8.26 10.04
CA ASN A 90 11.24 -9.03 10.23
C ASN A 90 10.93 -10.34 10.94
N ASN A 91 11.58 -11.43 10.52
CA ASN A 91 11.53 -12.74 11.17
C ASN A 91 10.10 -13.21 11.50
N ARG A 92 9.16 -13.00 10.57
CA ARG A 92 7.76 -13.40 10.74
C ARG A 92 7.66 -14.93 10.88
N THR A 93 6.98 -15.40 11.90
CA THR A 93 6.90 -16.82 12.25
C THR A 93 5.69 -17.56 11.64
N GLU A 94 4.83 -16.82 10.94
CA GLU A 94 3.59 -17.31 10.34
C GLU A 94 3.34 -16.58 9.00
N THR A 95 2.25 -16.91 8.32
CA THR A 95 1.88 -16.21 7.08
C THR A 95 1.70 -14.72 7.34
N CYS A 96 2.28 -13.86 6.49
CA CYS A 96 2.17 -12.40 6.68
C CYS A 96 0.84 -11.86 6.13
N ILE A 97 0.63 -11.96 4.81
CA ILE A 97 -0.66 -11.61 4.21
C ILE A 97 -1.47 -12.90 4.07
N ASP A 98 -2.30 -13.18 5.07
CA ASP A 98 -3.09 -14.42 5.17
C ASP A 98 -4.53 -14.21 4.65
N ASN A 99 -4.69 -14.35 3.35
CA ASN A 99 -5.97 -14.43 2.66
C ASN A 99 -7.07 -13.43 3.13
N PRO A 100 -6.84 -12.10 3.13
CA PRO A 100 -7.84 -11.15 3.60
C PRO A 100 -9.18 -11.32 2.85
N PRO A 101 -10.33 -11.41 3.56
CA PRO A 101 -11.61 -11.76 2.94
C PRO A 101 -11.99 -10.92 1.72
N ASN A 102 -11.78 -9.60 1.80
CA ASN A 102 -12.16 -8.65 0.77
C ASN A 102 -11.04 -8.28 -0.20
N PHE A 103 -9.91 -9.01 -0.21
CA PHE A 103 -8.84 -8.74 -1.15
C PHE A 103 -9.19 -9.26 -2.56
N ASN A 104 -10.00 -8.49 -3.28
CA ASN A 104 -10.36 -8.71 -4.68
C ASN A 104 -10.36 -7.37 -5.42
N ASN A 105 -9.95 -7.38 -6.69
CA ASN A 105 -9.87 -6.17 -7.52
C ASN A 105 -8.94 -5.09 -6.92
N LYS A 106 -7.87 -5.50 -6.24
CA LYS A 106 -6.93 -4.55 -5.59
C LYS A 106 -5.49 -4.77 -6.01
N ILE A 107 -4.70 -3.72 -5.86
CA ILE A 107 -3.25 -3.75 -5.94
C ILE A 107 -2.68 -3.78 -4.52
N PHE A 108 -1.87 -4.77 -4.21
CA PHE A 108 -0.93 -4.70 -3.08
C PHE A 108 0.46 -4.39 -3.62
N ASP A 109 0.97 -3.23 -3.23
CA ASP A 109 2.25 -2.69 -3.70
C ASP A 109 3.18 -2.47 -2.51
N CYS A 110 4.27 -3.21 -2.44
CA CYS A 110 5.18 -3.10 -1.30
C CYS A 110 6.15 -1.92 -1.41
N GLN A 111 6.13 -1.15 -2.50
CA GLN A 111 7.00 0.02 -2.69
C GLN A 111 8.50 -0.29 -2.51
N GLY A 112 8.92 -1.52 -2.79
CA GLY A 112 10.30 -1.99 -2.60
C GLY A 112 10.64 -2.45 -1.18
N ASN A 113 9.68 -2.47 -0.26
CA ASN A 113 9.91 -2.90 1.13
C ASN A 113 9.93 -4.42 1.27
N THR A 114 10.62 -4.87 2.33
CA THR A 114 10.80 -6.28 2.66
C THR A 114 9.67 -6.84 3.52
N ILE A 115 9.25 -8.06 3.17
CA ILE A 115 8.47 -8.98 3.97
C ILE A 115 9.41 -10.15 4.31
N ASP A 116 9.91 -10.19 5.54
CA ASP A 116 10.92 -11.14 6.01
C ASP A 116 10.33 -12.13 7.02
N GLY A 117 10.45 -13.42 6.71
CA GLY A 117 9.97 -14.54 7.51
C GLY A 117 11.08 -15.26 8.30
N ASN A 118 10.79 -16.44 8.82
CA ASN A 118 11.75 -17.29 9.54
C ASN A 118 11.91 -18.72 8.96
N GLY A 119 11.38 -18.94 7.76
CA GLY A 119 11.30 -20.22 7.06
C GLY A 119 9.95 -20.93 7.18
N ALA A 120 9.02 -20.43 8.01
CA ALA A 120 7.66 -20.95 8.15
C ALA A 120 6.62 -20.04 7.47
N GLY A 121 5.43 -20.60 7.20
CA GLY A 121 4.29 -19.88 6.60
C GLY A 121 4.57 -19.33 5.20
N ASP A 122 3.67 -18.51 4.69
CA ASP A 122 3.78 -17.89 3.38
C ASP A 122 4.02 -16.38 3.50
N GLY A 123 4.81 -15.80 2.60
CA GLY A 123 4.92 -14.34 2.53
C GLY A 123 3.56 -13.73 2.20
N ILE A 124 2.93 -14.24 1.13
CA ILE A 124 1.59 -13.85 0.71
C ILE A 124 0.80 -15.10 0.30
N TYR A 125 -0.32 -15.35 0.97
CA TYR A 125 -1.24 -16.43 0.66
C TYR A 125 -2.61 -15.89 0.25
N LEU A 126 -3.13 -16.32 -0.90
CA LEU A 126 -4.49 -16.01 -1.35
C LEU A 126 -5.25 -17.27 -1.75
N ASN A 127 -6.51 -17.35 -1.33
CA ASN A 127 -7.42 -18.43 -1.69
C ASN A 127 -8.78 -17.90 -2.17
N GLY A 128 -9.16 -18.31 -3.39
CA GLY A 128 -10.44 -17.96 -3.99
C GLY A 128 -10.57 -16.46 -4.30
N LYS A 129 -9.45 -15.78 -4.56
CA LYS A 129 -9.40 -14.34 -4.88
C LYS A 129 -9.29 -14.08 -6.37
N SER A 130 -9.62 -12.87 -6.81
CA SER A 130 -9.55 -12.51 -8.22
C SER A 130 -9.15 -11.07 -8.48
N ASN A 131 -8.63 -10.84 -9.69
CA ASN A 131 -8.29 -9.52 -10.22
C ASN A 131 -7.33 -8.72 -9.33
N ASN A 132 -6.41 -9.41 -8.63
CA ASN A 132 -5.46 -8.74 -7.76
C ASN A 132 -4.11 -8.57 -8.44
N THR A 133 -3.36 -7.55 -8.04
CA THR A 133 -1.96 -7.37 -8.42
C THR A 133 -1.08 -7.37 -7.17
N ILE A 134 -0.04 -8.20 -7.16
CA ILE A 134 1.01 -8.20 -6.14
C ILE A 134 2.29 -7.70 -6.79
N ARG A 135 2.84 -6.57 -6.32
CA ARG A 135 4.00 -5.96 -6.97
C ARG A 135 4.98 -5.24 -6.07
N ASN A 136 6.21 -5.11 -6.58
CA ASN A 136 7.31 -4.37 -5.98
C ASN A 136 7.63 -4.83 -4.54
N CYS A 137 7.44 -6.11 -4.23
CA CYS A 137 7.75 -6.69 -2.93
C CYS A 137 9.11 -7.39 -2.93
N ILE A 138 9.83 -7.28 -1.81
CA ILE A 138 10.97 -8.13 -1.50
C ILE A 138 10.49 -9.17 -0.48
N ILE A 139 10.36 -10.43 -0.87
CA ILE A 139 9.85 -11.51 -0.02
C ILE A 139 10.98 -12.50 0.25
N THR A 140 11.28 -12.76 1.52
CA THR A 140 12.39 -13.63 1.90
C THR A 140 12.08 -14.50 3.11
N ASP A 141 12.75 -15.66 3.18
CA ASP A 141 12.77 -16.51 4.36
C ASP A 141 11.36 -17.00 4.78
N PHE A 142 10.54 -17.46 3.84
CA PHE A 142 9.26 -18.13 4.09
C PHE A 142 9.27 -19.59 3.62
N TYR A 143 8.24 -20.36 3.97
CA TYR A 143 8.03 -21.69 3.37
C TYR A 143 7.65 -21.57 1.90
N HIS A 144 6.66 -20.75 1.54
CA HIS A 144 6.46 -20.25 0.17
C HIS A 144 6.55 -18.72 0.12
N GLY A 145 7.04 -18.16 -0.98
CA GLY A 145 7.07 -16.72 -1.17
C GLY A 145 5.65 -16.16 -1.41
N ILE A 146 5.03 -16.60 -2.50
CA ILE A 146 3.64 -16.30 -2.85
C ILE A 146 2.91 -17.60 -3.21
N GLU A 147 1.80 -17.88 -2.51
CA GLU A 147 0.95 -19.04 -2.76
C GLU A 147 -0.48 -18.63 -3.15
N PHE A 148 -0.90 -19.04 -4.35
CA PHE A 148 -2.23 -18.78 -4.90
C PHE A 148 -3.04 -20.07 -5.10
N GLN A 149 -4.12 -20.20 -4.31
CA GLN A 149 -5.12 -21.25 -4.37
C GLN A 149 -6.40 -20.78 -5.06
N SER A 150 -6.80 -21.42 -6.16
CA SER A 150 -8.04 -21.07 -6.86
C SER A 150 -8.17 -19.57 -7.19
N VAL A 151 -7.04 -18.91 -7.48
CA VAL A 151 -6.96 -17.47 -7.79
C VAL A 151 -7.12 -17.24 -9.28
N ASN A 152 -7.89 -16.22 -9.67
CA ASN A 152 -8.19 -15.96 -11.08
C ASN A 152 -7.78 -14.55 -11.52
N SER A 153 -7.37 -14.43 -12.79
CA SER A 153 -7.16 -13.13 -13.47
C SER A 153 -6.27 -12.16 -12.69
N SER A 154 -5.24 -12.68 -12.02
CA SER A 154 -4.37 -11.90 -11.13
C SER A 154 -2.96 -11.77 -11.68
N LEU A 155 -2.21 -10.80 -11.18
CA LEU A 155 -0.88 -10.43 -11.68
C LEU A 155 0.13 -10.44 -10.53
N ILE A 156 1.27 -11.11 -10.74
CA ILE A 156 2.43 -11.06 -9.86
C ILE A 156 3.56 -10.42 -10.68
N GLU A 157 3.98 -9.20 -10.32
CA GLU A 157 4.98 -8.46 -11.11
C GLU A 157 6.03 -7.70 -10.31
N ASN A 158 7.25 -7.59 -10.86
CA ASN A 158 8.33 -6.76 -10.30
C ASN A 158 8.68 -7.10 -8.84
N ASN A 159 8.51 -8.36 -8.42
CA ASN A 159 8.87 -8.80 -7.07
C ASN A 159 10.27 -9.43 -7.07
N THR A 160 10.97 -9.31 -5.95
CA THR A 160 12.19 -10.06 -5.64
C THR A 160 11.83 -11.10 -4.59
N ILE A 161 12.02 -12.39 -4.90
CA ILE A 161 11.65 -13.50 -4.01
C ILE A 161 12.88 -14.38 -3.80
N SER A 162 13.34 -14.51 -2.57
CA SER A 162 14.60 -15.21 -2.27
C SER A 162 14.56 -16.04 -1.00
N LYS A 163 15.49 -16.99 -0.85
CA LYS A 163 15.66 -17.81 0.36
C LYS A 163 14.37 -18.49 0.83
N ILE A 164 13.60 -19.00 -0.12
CA ILE A 164 12.32 -19.65 0.18
C ILE A 164 12.54 -21.15 0.39
N THR A 165 12.00 -21.69 1.48
CA THR A 165 12.23 -23.08 1.87
C THR A 165 11.64 -24.09 0.88
N ALA A 166 10.50 -23.77 0.25
CA ALA A 166 9.89 -24.60 -0.79
C ALA A 166 9.86 -23.90 -2.16
N TYR A 167 8.77 -23.19 -2.47
CA TYR A 167 8.51 -22.60 -3.79
C TYR A 167 8.41 -21.07 -3.73
N GLY A 168 9.16 -20.37 -4.60
CA GLY A 168 9.11 -18.91 -4.68
C GLY A 168 7.71 -18.39 -5.03
N VAL A 169 7.13 -18.87 -6.13
CA VAL A 169 5.72 -18.64 -6.49
C VAL A 169 5.06 -19.97 -6.81
N VAL A 170 3.98 -20.31 -6.13
CA VAL A 170 3.20 -21.54 -6.39
C VAL A 170 1.75 -21.21 -6.73
N LEU A 171 1.29 -21.82 -7.84
CA LEU A 171 -0.09 -21.74 -8.32
C LEU A 171 -0.65 -23.17 -8.37
N HIS A 172 -1.75 -23.45 -7.66
CA HIS A 172 -2.34 -24.80 -7.63
C HIS A 172 -3.87 -24.80 -7.52
N LEU A 173 -4.44 -26.00 -7.50
CA LEU A 173 -5.87 -26.30 -7.60
C LEU A 173 -6.43 -25.84 -8.95
N TYR A 174 -7.13 -24.70 -8.96
CA TYR A 174 -7.91 -24.20 -10.10
C TYR A 174 -7.55 -22.76 -10.48
N SER A 175 -6.36 -22.29 -10.11
CA SER A 175 -5.92 -20.94 -10.47
C SER A 175 -5.81 -20.78 -11.99
N LYS A 176 -6.46 -19.77 -12.56
CA LYS A 176 -6.52 -19.53 -14.02
C LYS A 176 -6.18 -18.08 -14.36
N SER A 177 -5.60 -17.87 -15.55
CA SER A 177 -5.29 -16.54 -16.07
C SER A 177 -4.42 -15.70 -15.11
N VAL A 178 -3.57 -16.36 -14.32
CA VAL A 178 -2.58 -15.68 -13.48
C VAL A 178 -1.34 -15.39 -14.32
N VAL A 179 -0.91 -14.13 -14.34
CA VAL A 179 0.29 -13.69 -15.05
C VAL A 179 1.42 -13.47 -14.05
N VAL A 180 2.58 -14.08 -14.30
CA VAL A 180 3.80 -13.88 -13.51
C VAL A 180 4.85 -13.28 -14.43
N ARG A 181 5.22 -12.01 -14.24
CA ARG A 181 6.17 -11.30 -15.14
C ARG A 181 7.16 -10.44 -14.37
N ASN A 182 8.37 -10.29 -14.89
CA ASN A 182 9.40 -9.39 -14.34
C ASN A 182 9.75 -9.65 -12.86
N ASN A 183 9.58 -10.88 -12.37
CA ASN A 183 9.97 -11.23 -11.00
C ASN A 183 11.38 -11.81 -11.01
N HIS A 184 12.18 -11.46 -10.00
CA HIS A 184 13.50 -12.04 -9.77
C HIS A 184 13.40 -13.06 -8.62
N ILE A 185 13.33 -14.35 -8.98
CA ILE A 185 13.13 -15.45 -8.02
C ILE A 185 14.40 -16.31 -8.00
N PHE A 186 15.07 -16.37 -6.85
CA PHE A 186 16.34 -17.09 -6.69
C PHE A 186 16.45 -17.76 -5.31
N GLN A 187 17.39 -18.69 -5.14
CA GLN A 187 17.65 -19.35 -3.85
C GLN A 187 16.39 -19.95 -3.18
N SER A 188 15.44 -20.45 -3.96
CA SER A 188 14.35 -21.28 -3.44
C SER A 188 14.81 -22.74 -3.44
N SER A 189 14.56 -23.50 -2.36
CA SER A 189 15.17 -24.83 -2.18
C SER A 189 14.62 -25.91 -3.12
N VAL A 190 13.47 -25.71 -3.75
CA VAL A 190 12.84 -26.72 -4.62
C VAL A 190 12.73 -26.25 -6.07
N TRP A 191 11.77 -25.38 -6.38
CA TRP A 191 11.57 -24.82 -7.73
C TRP A 191 11.14 -23.36 -7.61
N ASN A 192 11.66 -22.49 -8.47
CA ASN A 192 11.30 -21.06 -8.43
C ASN A 192 9.82 -20.83 -8.84
N ILE A 193 9.33 -21.54 -9.86
CA ILE A 193 7.93 -21.54 -10.30
C ILE A 193 7.54 -22.94 -10.80
N PRO A 194 6.97 -23.82 -9.97
CA PRO A 194 6.43 -25.10 -10.45
C PRO A 194 5.12 -24.86 -11.23
N ILE A 195 5.18 -24.88 -12.57
CA ILE A 195 3.96 -24.97 -13.40
C ILE A 195 3.47 -26.42 -13.33
N ARG A 196 2.68 -26.78 -12.30
CA ARG A 196 1.94 -28.04 -12.33
C ARG A 196 0.83 -27.91 -13.37
N ARG A 197 0.99 -28.51 -14.55
CA ARG A 197 -0.13 -28.73 -15.49
C ARG A 197 -1.21 -29.52 -14.77
N GLN A 198 -2.25 -28.84 -14.29
CA GLN A 198 -3.47 -29.48 -13.82
C GLN A 198 -4.36 -29.66 -15.05
N TRP A 199 -4.33 -30.86 -15.62
CA TRP A 199 -5.28 -31.28 -16.64
C TRP A 199 -6.68 -31.32 -16.02
N LYS A 200 -7.61 -30.57 -16.57
CA LYS A 200 -9.04 -30.93 -16.72
C LYS A 200 -9.64 -30.12 -17.85
#